data_AF-A0A9P5N6H1-F1
#
_entry.id   AF-A0A9P5N6H1-F1
#
_cell.length_a   1.000
_cell.length_b   1.000
_cell.length_c   1.000
_cell.angle_alpha   90.00
_cell.angle_beta   90.00
_cell.angle_gamma   90.00
#
_symmetry.space_group_name_H-M   'P 1'
#
loop_
_entity.id
_entity.type
_entity.pdbx_description
1 polymer ?
#
loop_
_entity_poly.entity_id
_entity_poly.type
_entity_poly.pdbx_seq_one_letter_code
_entity_poly.pdbx_strand_id
1 'polypeptide(L)'
;RLNNSRLPGYPKALKLLQDPDHKDPVLLDIGCCFGNDTRKFIIDGWPAQEVIASDLREGMYSFYFRPIRFWQCGHELFNSTPSSFPVTFIQGDIFDPAFLSLAYTSSNPNSTSVKVESQPTRPNLSTLKSLTPLLHRVSAIHASALFHLFSETQQLELAQRLAALLLPQKGSIIFGTHVARREKGFRKSAATPILMFCHSPSSWRQMWVEQVFNGSRSPQVRVEAELVHYKWRGSTTRPNCSCRDRRRWDGVGDAVVCGGGLVKVILEICSTVVFSFTLYASTRFRKKKERLWIVVTGRRGKVLLRPGSISRIA
;
A
#
# COMPACT_ATOMS: atom_id res chain seq x y z
N ARG A 1 0.69 -22.69 -10.73
CA ARG A 1 1.59 -21.79 -9.96
C ARG A 1 0.96 -20.39 -9.99
N LEU A 2 0.50 -19.88 -8.83
CA LEU A 2 -0.19 -18.58 -8.75
C LEU A 2 0.74 -17.41 -9.13
N ASN A 3 0.20 -16.38 -9.77
CA ASN A 3 0.98 -15.28 -10.36
C ASN A 3 1.63 -14.37 -9.30
N ASN A 4 1.07 -14.28 -8.08
CA ASN A 4 1.60 -13.45 -6.98
C ASN A 4 3.01 -13.83 -6.53
N SER A 5 3.35 -15.13 -6.50
CA SER A 5 4.67 -15.62 -6.08
C SER A 5 5.83 -15.18 -6.97
N ARG A 6 5.52 -14.64 -8.17
CA ARG A 6 6.51 -14.10 -9.12
C ARG A 6 6.69 -12.59 -9.00
N LEU A 7 5.96 -11.95 -8.08
CA LEU A 7 6.10 -10.53 -7.83
C LEU A 7 7.37 -10.29 -7.04
N PRO A 8 8.23 -9.33 -7.46
CA PRO A 8 9.45 -9.01 -6.74
C PRO A 8 9.22 -8.61 -5.27
N GLY A 9 8.04 -8.07 -4.93
CA GLY A 9 7.66 -7.73 -3.56
C GLY A 9 7.28 -8.92 -2.68
N TYR A 10 6.88 -10.05 -3.28
CA TYR A 10 6.46 -11.24 -2.54
C TYR A 10 7.56 -11.83 -1.64
N PRO A 11 8.80 -12.10 -2.12
CA PRO A 11 9.87 -12.57 -1.25
C PRO A 11 10.31 -11.52 -0.22
N LYS A 12 10.15 -10.22 -0.52
CA LYS A 12 10.42 -9.16 0.47
C LYS A 12 9.39 -9.19 1.61
N ALA A 13 8.11 -9.37 1.28
CA ALA A 13 7.04 -9.52 2.27
C ALA A 13 7.26 -10.74 3.16
N LEU A 14 7.64 -11.90 2.59
CA LEU A 14 7.91 -13.10 3.39
C LEU A 14 9.11 -12.93 4.35
N LYS A 15 10.10 -12.10 4.01
CA LYS A 15 11.22 -11.80 4.91
C LYS A 15 10.78 -11.09 6.20
N LEU A 16 9.64 -10.41 6.20
CA LEU A 16 9.09 -9.77 7.41
C LEU A 16 8.78 -10.80 8.50
N LEU A 17 8.43 -12.04 8.14
CA LEU A 17 8.20 -13.12 9.10
C LEU A 17 9.47 -13.55 9.85
N GLN A 18 10.64 -13.19 9.32
CA GLN A 18 11.95 -13.52 9.89
C GLN A 18 12.63 -12.29 10.52
N ASP A 19 12.02 -11.12 10.40
CA ASP A 19 12.60 -9.85 10.84
C ASP A 19 12.28 -9.61 12.33
N PRO A 20 13.28 -9.55 13.22
CA PRO A 20 13.06 -9.34 14.65
C PRO A 20 12.40 -8.00 14.98
N ASP A 21 12.52 -7.00 14.10
CA ASP A 21 11.89 -5.70 14.29
C ASP A 21 10.39 -5.75 13.97
N HIS A 22 9.93 -6.74 13.19
CA HIS A 22 8.53 -6.92 12.83
C HIS A 22 7.89 -8.05 13.64
N LYS A 23 7.47 -7.73 14.86
CA LYS A 23 6.73 -8.67 15.70
C LYS A 23 5.31 -8.89 15.18
N ASP A 24 4.98 -10.15 14.89
CA ASP A 24 3.66 -10.60 14.42
C ASP A 24 3.14 -9.73 13.24
N PRO A 25 3.84 -9.73 12.09
CA PRO A 25 3.55 -8.81 11.00
C PRO A 25 2.17 -9.09 10.39
N VAL A 26 1.34 -8.05 10.32
CA VAL A 26 -0.01 -8.15 9.74
C VAL A 26 0.08 -7.99 8.22
N LEU A 27 -0.59 -8.89 7.49
CA LEU A 27 -0.78 -8.80 6.05
C LEU A 27 -2.23 -8.44 5.71
N LEU A 28 -2.40 -7.47 4.82
CA LEU A 28 -3.68 -7.13 4.21
C LEU A 28 -3.67 -7.49 2.73
N ASP A 29 -4.58 -8.37 2.30
CA ASP A 29 -4.88 -8.63 0.89
C ASP A 29 -6.15 -7.86 0.51
N ILE A 30 -6.00 -6.75 -0.20
CA ILE A 30 -7.11 -5.84 -0.55
C ILE A 30 -7.50 -6.00 -2.03
N GLY A 31 -8.80 -6.13 -2.28
CA GLY A 31 -9.29 -6.63 -3.57
C GLY A 31 -9.01 -8.13 -3.73
N CYS A 32 -9.15 -8.90 -2.65
CA CYS A 32 -8.74 -10.31 -2.57
C CYS A 32 -9.59 -11.27 -3.43
N CYS A 33 -10.76 -10.84 -3.90
CA CYS A 33 -11.73 -11.63 -4.65
C CYS A 33 -12.01 -12.98 -3.97
N PHE A 34 -11.69 -14.09 -4.64
CA PHE A 34 -11.87 -15.46 -4.11
C PHE A 34 -10.81 -15.89 -3.08
N GLY A 35 -9.87 -15.01 -2.71
CA GLY A 35 -8.82 -15.29 -1.72
C GLY A 35 -7.68 -16.16 -2.23
N ASN A 36 -7.45 -16.22 -3.55
CA ASN A 36 -6.40 -17.03 -4.16
C ASN A 36 -5.00 -16.66 -3.63
N ASP A 37 -4.71 -15.36 -3.60
CA ASP A 37 -3.41 -14.85 -3.17
C ASP A 37 -3.27 -14.95 -1.65
N THR A 38 -4.34 -14.63 -0.91
CA THR A 38 -4.45 -14.85 0.54
C THR A 38 -4.04 -16.26 0.95
N ARG A 39 -4.62 -17.30 0.32
CA ARG A 39 -4.30 -18.71 0.61
C ARG A 39 -2.83 -19.03 0.36
N LYS A 40 -2.25 -18.42 -0.66
CA LYS A 40 -0.84 -18.61 -1.01
C LYS A 40 0.11 -18.02 0.02
N PHE A 41 -0.22 -16.87 0.62
CA PHE A 41 0.56 -16.34 1.75
C PHE A 41 0.56 -17.29 2.95
N ILE A 42 -0.58 -17.90 3.24
CA ILE A 42 -0.73 -18.84 4.36
C ILE A 42 0.04 -20.14 4.12
N ILE A 43 -0.05 -20.70 2.92
CA ILE A 43 0.74 -21.88 2.52
C ILE A 43 2.24 -21.61 2.66
N ASP A 44 2.69 -20.39 2.40
CA ASP A 44 4.10 -19.99 2.47
C ASP A 44 4.55 -19.54 3.87
N GLY A 45 3.69 -19.66 4.88
CA GLY A 45 4.08 -19.51 6.29
C GLY A 45 3.53 -18.26 6.98
N TRP A 46 2.70 -17.44 6.33
CA TRP A 46 2.00 -16.37 7.04
C TRP A 46 0.92 -16.96 7.97
N PRO A 47 0.91 -16.67 9.27
CA PRO A 47 -0.13 -17.20 10.16
C PRO A 47 -1.51 -16.68 9.76
N ALA A 48 -2.52 -17.55 9.65
CA ALA A 48 -3.85 -17.16 9.16
C ALA A 48 -4.52 -16.08 10.03
N GLN A 49 -4.21 -16.07 11.33
CA GLN A 49 -4.68 -15.09 12.30
C GLN A 49 -4.11 -13.69 12.05
N GLU A 50 -2.99 -13.61 11.32
CA GLU A 50 -2.26 -12.37 10.99
C GLU A 50 -2.49 -11.91 9.55
N VAL A 51 -3.41 -12.57 8.85
CA VAL A 51 -3.84 -12.21 7.51
C VAL A 51 -5.26 -11.67 7.57
N ILE A 52 -5.46 -10.54 6.89
CA ILE A 52 -6.76 -9.91 6.68
C ILE A 52 -7.01 -9.90 5.18
N ALA A 53 -8.15 -10.41 4.77
CA ALA A 53 -8.63 -10.34 3.40
C ALA A 53 -9.77 -9.32 3.34
N SER A 54 -9.77 -8.47 2.31
CA SER A 54 -10.82 -7.48 2.13
C SER A 54 -11.19 -7.32 0.66
N ASP A 55 -12.49 -7.18 0.42
CA ASP A 55 -13.05 -6.85 -0.88
C ASP A 55 -14.37 -6.07 -0.71
N LEU A 56 -14.83 -5.47 -1.80
CA LEU A 56 -16.05 -4.67 -1.84
C LEU A 56 -17.28 -5.50 -1.44
N ARG A 57 -18.29 -4.80 -0.92
CA ARG A 57 -19.60 -5.38 -0.62
C ARG A 57 -20.30 -5.93 -1.87
N GLU A 58 -20.99 -7.06 -1.68
CA GLU A 58 -22.00 -7.56 -2.63
C GLU A 58 -23.06 -6.50 -2.95
N GLY A 59 -23.18 -6.09 -4.22
CA GLY A 59 -24.24 -5.17 -4.65
C GLY A 59 -24.19 -4.79 -6.14
N MET A 60 -25.17 -5.31 -6.88
CA MET A 60 -25.68 -4.89 -8.20
C MET A 60 -24.67 -4.61 -9.33
N TYR A 61 -24.08 -5.67 -9.89
CA TYR A 61 -23.88 -5.73 -11.34
C TYR A 61 -24.64 -6.92 -11.90
N SER A 62 -25.71 -6.60 -12.63
CA SER A 62 -26.61 -7.46 -13.41
C SER A 62 -27.88 -7.96 -12.72
N PHE A 63 -29.00 -7.44 -13.24
CA PHE A 63 -30.40 -7.86 -13.04
C PHE A 63 -30.65 -9.36 -13.35
N TYR A 64 -29.62 -10.09 -13.82
CA TYR A 64 -29.67 -11.51 -14.19
C TYR A 64 -28.61 -12.39 -13.49
N PHE A 65 -27.76 -11.84 -12.62
CA PHE A 65 -26.68 -12.60 -11.97
C PHE A 65 -26.83 -12.52 -10.46
N ARG A 66 -26.87 -13.67 -9.79
CA ARG A 66 -26.91 -13.76 -8.31
C ARG A 66 -25.81 -12.87 -7.71
N PRO A 67 -26.05 -12.19 -6.57
CA PRO A 67 -24.99 -11.43 -5.89
C PRO A 67 -23.80 -12.37 -5.65
N ILE A 68 -22.66 -12.05 -6.26
CA ILE A 68 -21.46 -12.89 -6.17
C ILE A 68 -20.83 -12.63 -4.81
N ARG A 69 -20.92 -13.64 -3.95
CA ARG A 69 -20.25 -13.69 -2.65
C ARG A 69 -18.80 -14.09 -2.84
N PHE A 70 -17.92 -13.19 -3.29
CA PHE A 70 -16.53 -13.53 -3.65
C PHE A 70 -15.85 -14.42 -2.59
N TRP A 71 -15.92 -14.04 -1.32
CA TRP A 71 -15.30 -14.82 -0.26
C TRP A 71 -15.91 -16.23 -0.08
N GLN A 72 -17.24 -16.34 -0.15
CA GLN A 72 -17.95 -17.62 -0.07
C GLN A 72 -17.65 -18.52 -1.28
N CYS A 73 -17.62 -17.96 -2.49
CA CYS A 73 -17.19 -18.65 -3.68
C CYS A 73 -15.74 -19.13 -3.57
N GLY A 74 -14.88 -18.36 -2.89
CA GLY A 74 -13.53 -18.79 -2.52
C GLY A 74 -13.54 -20.02 -1.62
N HIS A 75 -14.42 -20.07 -0.61
CA HIS A 75 -14.57 -21.26 0.22
C HIS A 75 -15.02 -22.49 -0.58
N GLU A 76 -15.99 -22.34 -1.47
CA GLU A 76 -16.47 -23.41 -2.37
C GLU A 76 -15.37 -23.89 -3.33
N LEU A 77 -14.70 -22.96 -4.02
CA LEU A 77 -13.66 -23.25 -5.01
C LEU A 77 -12.51 -24.07 -4.43
N PHE A 78 -12.13 -23.78 -3.18
CA PHE A 78 -11.02 -24.45 -2.49
C PHE A 78 -11.47 -25.52 -1.50
N ASN A 79 -12.76 -25.88 -1.51
CA ASN A 79 -13.35 -26.85 -0.60
C ASN A 79 -12.93 -26.62 0.87
N SER A 80 -13.13 -25.39 1.35
CA SER A 80 -12.72 -24.96 2.70
C SER A 80 -13.88 -24.31 3.43
N THR A 81 -13.76 -24.22 4.75
CA THR A 81 -14.74 -23.55 5.62
C THR A 81 -14.07 -22.43 6.40
N PRO A 82 -14.83 -21.53 7.05
CA PRO A 82 -14.27 -20.57 8.00
C PRO A 82 -13.49 -21.23 9.15
N SER A 83 -13.81 -22.49 9.51
CA SER A 83 -13.05 -23.25 10.50
C SER A 83 -11.73 -23.81 9.96
N SER A 84 -11.71 -24.30 8.72
CA SER A 84 -10.49 -24.85 8.09
C SER A 84 -9.58 -23.76 7.50
N PHE A 85 -10.11 -22.55 7.28
CA PHE A 85 -9.38 -21.39 6.76
C PHE A 85 -9.81 -20.12 7.53
N PRO A 86 -9.31 -19.94 8.77
CA PRO A 86 -9.80 -18.93 9.70
C PRO A 86 -9.18 -17.55 9.46
N VAL A 87 -9.11 -17.11 8.20
CA VAL A 87 -8.68 -15.76 7.85
C VAL A 87 -9.78 -14.77 8.16
N THR A 88 -9.41 -13.62 8.71
CA THR A 88 -10.35 -12.52 8.92
C THR A 88 -10.71 -11.91 7.57
N PHE A 89 -11.98 -12.07 7.15
CA PHE A 89 -12.52 -11.38 5.98
C PHE A 89 -13.34 -10.17 6.42
N ILE A 90 -12.96 -8.98 5.92
CA ILE A 90 -13.66 -7.72 6.20
C ILE A 90 -14.18 -7.16 4.88
N GLN A 91 -15.51 -7.16 4.74
CA GLN A 91 -16.19 -6.65 3.56
C GLN A 91 -16.47 -5.16 3.71
N GLY A 92 -16.16 -4.37 2.68
CA GLY A 92 -16.52 -2.95 2.65
C GLY A 92 -15.90 -2.17 1.50
N ASP A 93 -16.44 -0.97 1.27
CA ASP A 93 -15.87 -0.03 0.30
C ASP A 93 -14.73 0.74 0.95
N ILE A 94 -13.52 0.67 0.39
CA ILE A 94 -12.36 1.37 0.91
C ILE A 94 -12.53 2.90 0.94
N PHE A 95 -13.40 3.45 0.09
CA PHE A 95 -13.70 4.88 0.04
C PHE A 95 -14.74 5.31 1.07
N ASP A 96 -15.51 4.38 1.65
CA ASP A 96 -16.49 4.67 2.69
C ASP A 96 -15.80 5.05 4.02
N PRO A 97 -16.03 6.25 4.58
CA PRO A 97 -15.44 6.66 5.84
C PRO A 97 -15.85 5.79 7.04
N ALA A 98 -17.00 5.09 6.99
CA ALA A 98 -17.39 4.12 8.01
C ALA A 98 -16.49 2.87 7.98
N PHE A 99 -15.94 2.54 6.81
CA PHE A 99 -15.05 1.41 6.62
C PHE A 99 -13.58 1.79 6.85
N LEU A 100 -13.15 2.96 6.40
CA LEU A 100 -11.82 3.51 6.66
C LEU A 100 -11.89 5.04 6.83
N SER A 101 -11.79 5.50 8.07
CA SER A 101 -11.74 6.93 8.40
C SER A 101 -10.30 7.41 8.57
N LEU A 102 -9.90 8.40 7.77
CA LEU A 102 -8.60 9.06 7.88
C LEU A 102 -8.59 10.24 8.87
N ALA A 103 -9.72 10.55 9.52
CA ALA A 103 -9.87 11.74 10.36
C ALA A 103 -8.90 11.82 11.55
N TYR A 104 -8.29 10.69 11.96
CA TYR A 104 -7.29 10.64 13.02
C TYR A 104 -5.90 11.16 12.63
N THR A 105 -5.58 11.30 11.34
CA THR A 105 -4.25 11.79 10.90
C THR A 105 -4.13 13.32 10.87
N SER A 106 -5.20 14.06 11.20
CA SER A 106 -5.29 15.52 11.05
C SER A 106 -5.55 16.29 12.36
N SER A 107 -5.25 15.72 13.53
CA SER A 107 -5.47 16.43 14.80
C SER A 107 -4.55 17.66 14.95
N ASN A 108 -5.18 18.80 14.64
CA ASN A 108 -4.84 20.16 15.01
C ASN A 108 -4.40 20.26 16.51
N PRO A 109 -3.30 20.94 16.87
CA PRO A 109 -2.76 20.95 18.25
C PRO A 109 -3.65 21.60 19.33
N ASN A 110 -4.79 22.19 18.97
CA ASN A 110 -5.58 23.07 19.85
C ASN A 110 -7.00 22.59 20.19
N SER A 111 -7.29 21.27 20.14
CA SER A 111 -8.55 20.77 20.67
C SER A 111 -8.34 20.07 22.01
N THR A 112 -8.72 20.78 23.05
CA THR A 112 -8.77 20.36 24.45
C THR A 112 -9.76 19.21 24.63
N SER A 113 -9.30 18.18 25.34
CA SER A 113 -10.08 17.10 25.97
C SER A 113 -10.86 16.13 25.07
N VAL A 114 -10.14 15.12 24.54
CA VAL A 114 -10.65 13.75 24.51
C VAL A 114 -9.66 12.90 25.28
N LYS A 115 -10.16 12.11 26.24
CA LYS A 115 -9.38 11.23 27.10
C LYS A 115 -8.49 10.35 26.22
N VAL A 116 -7.18 10.49 26.39
CA VAL A 116 -6.18 9.57 25.83
C VAL A 116 -6.38 8.23 26.53
N GLU A 117 -7.14 7.35 25.89
CA GLU A 117 -7.16 5.95 26.26
C GLU A 117 -5.75 5.40 25.98
N SER A 118 -5.09 4.99 27.05
CA SER A 118 -3.76 4.41 27.09
C SER A 118 -3.54 3.42 25.94
N GLN A 119 -2.50 3.64 25.14
CA GLN A 119 -1.85 2.71 24.19
C GLN A 119 -2.69 1.47 23.84
N PRO A 120 -3.31 1.37 22.66
CA PRO A 120 -4.24 0.29 22.40
C PRO A 120 -3.43 -0.99 22.31
N THR A 121 -3.75 -1.93 23.20
CA THR A 121 -3.49 -3.36 22.99
C THR A 121 -3.74 -3.70 21.53
N ARG A 122 -2.86 -4.51 20.94
CA ARG A 122 -2.97 -5.00 19.57
C ARG A 122 -4.43 -5.41 19.28
N PRO A 123 -5.10 -4.82 18.26
CA PRO A 123 -6.50 -5.14 18.00
C PRO A 123 -6.63 -6.62 17.70
N ASN A 124 -7.66 -7.27 18.23
CA ASN A 124 -7.97 -8.64 17.87
C ASN A 124 -8.47 -8.65 16.41
N LEU A 125 -7.67 -9.19 15.51
CA LEU A 125 -7.97 -9.16 14.08
C LEU A 125 -9.28 -9.89 13.75
N SER A 126 -9.58 -10.98 14.46
CA SER A 126 -10.77 -11.81 14.20
C SER A 126 -12.11 -11.10 14.44
N THR A 127 -12.13 -10.03 15.23
CA THR A 127 -13.36 -9.28 15.57
C THR A 127 -13.56 -8.01 14.75
N LEU A 128 -12.60 -7.64 13.91
CA LEU A 128 -12.65 -6.41 13.12
C LEU A 128 -13.82 -6.40 12.13
N LYS A 129 -14.44 -5.23 12.00
CA LYS A 129 -15.54 -4.96 11.04
C LYS A 129 -15.22 -3.83 10.06
N SER A 130 -14.10 -3.14 10.26
CA SER A 130 -13.62 -2.02 9.44
C SER A 130 -12.10 -2.02 9.46
N LEU A 131 -11.47 -1.27 8.53
CA LEU A 131 -10.01 -1.16 8.44
C LEU A 131 -9.45 -0.03 9.32
N THR A 132 -10.29 0.88 9.82
CA THR A 132 -9.86 2.01 10.67
C THR A 132 -8.98 1.60 11.88
N PRO A 133 -9.25 0.48 12.60
CA PRO A 133 -8.38 0.05 13.70
C PRO A 133 -6.97 -0.38 13.28
N LEU A 134 -6.71 -0.56 11.97
CA LEU A 134 -5.44 -0.99 11.40
C LEU A 134 -4.56 0.17 10.90
N LEU A 135 -4.97 1.43 11.12
CA LEU A 135 -4.14 2.59 10.80
C LEU A 135 -2.74 2.42 11.41
N HIS A 136 -1.73 2.54 10.55
CA HIS A 136 -0.31 2.39 10.87
C HIS A 136 0.10 1.05 11.51
N ARG A 137 -0.61 -0.04 11.21
CA ARG A 137 -0.36 -1.37 11.83
C ARG A 137 -0.08 -2.49 10.84
N VAL A 138 -0.25 -2.26 9.54
CA VAL A 138 -0.09 -3.31 8.53
C VAL A 138 1.34 -3.34 8.01
N SER A 139 2.04 -4.47 8.16
CA SER A 139 3.43 -4.62 7.71
C SER A 139 3.52 -4.88 6.21
N ALA A 140 2.57 -5.64 5.65
CA ALA A 140 2.52 -5.95 4.23
C ALA A 140 1.12 -5.72 3.65
N ILE A 141 1.01 -4.95 2.58
CA ILE A 141 -0.23 -4.75 1.84
C ILE A 141 -0.05 -5.34 0.45
N HIS A 142 -0.85 -6.34 0.12
CA HIS A 142 -0.97 -6.87 -1.23
C HIS A 142 -2.17 -6.21 -1.92
N ALA A 143 -1.92 -5.58 -3.08
CA ALA A 143 -2.96 -4.94 -3.90
C ALA A 143 -2.71 -5.25 -5.39
N SER A 144 -3.33 -6.31 -5.89
CA SER A 144 -3.23 -6.73 -7.29
C SER A 144 -4.55 -6.58 -8.03
N ALA A 145 -4.48 -6.21 -9.32
CA ALA A 145 -5.62 -5.99 -10.18
C ALA A 145 -6.70 -5.04 -9.59
N LEU A 146 -6.29 -4.07 -8.77
CA LEU A 146 -7.21 -3.19 -8.04
C LEU A 146 -7.25 -1.75 -8.60
N PHE A 147 -6.10 -1.06 -8.64
CA PHE A 147 -6.04 0.38 -8.98
C PHE A 147 -6.72 0.76 -10.31
N HIS A 148 -6.59 -0.08 -11.34
CA HIS A 148 -7.12 0.20 -12.68
C HIS A 148 -8.66 0.20 -12.76
N LEU A 149 -9.36 -0.20 -11.69
CA LEU A 149 -10.81 -0.11 -11.57
C LEU A 149 -11.29 1.33 -11.28
N PHE A 150 -10.37 2.24 -10.94
CA PHE A 150 -10.71 3.57 -10.44
C PHE A 150 -10.18 4.68 -11.36
N SER A 151 -10.81 5.87 -11.26
CA SER A 151 -10.31 7.09 -11.91
C SER A 151 -8.95 7.52 -11.36
N GLU A 152 -8.25 8.43 -12.05
CA GLU A 152 -6.95 8.94 -11.59
C GLU A 152 -7.01 9.49 -10.15
N THR A 153 -7.99 10.35 -9.85
CA THR A 153 -8.18 10.93 -8.52
C THR A 153 -8.43 9.86 -7.45
N GLN A 154 -9.27 8.87 -7.77
CA GLN A 154 -9.54 7.76 -6.85
C GLN A 154 -8.34 6.82 -6.69
N GLN A 155 -7.48 6.67 -7.70
CA GLN A 155 -6.22 5.93 -7.57
C GLN A 155 -5.27 6.61 -6.58
N LEU A 156 -5.18 7.95 -6.62
CA LEU A 156 -4.43 8.70 -5.62
C LEU A 156 -5.03 8.56 -4.22
N GLU A 157 -6.35 8.71 -4.08
CA GLU A 157 -7.03 8.54 -2.79
C GLU A 157 -6.84 7.12 -2.23
N LEU A 158 -6.95 6.10 -3.07
CA LEU A 158 -6.65 4.71 -2.71
C LEU A 158 -5.20 4.58 -2.21
N ALA A 159 -4.23 5.15 -2.92
CA ALA A 159 -2.83 5.13 -2.51
C ALA A 159 -2.62 5.78 -1.12
N GLN A 160 -3.28 6.92 -0.86
CA GLN A 160 -3.24 7.60 0.44
C GLN A 160 -3.85 6.75 1.55
N ARG A 161 -4.99 6.11 1.29
CA ARG A 161 -5.66 5.20 2.23
C ARG A 161 -4.80 3.98 2.57
N LEU A 162 -4.15 3.38 1.57
CA LEU A 162 -3.22 2.26 1.80
C LEU A 162 -1.98 2.70 2.57
N ALA A 163 -1.44 3.89 2.29
CA ALA A 163 -0.32 4.45 3.05
C ALA A 163 -0.68 4.71 4.52
N ALA A 164 -1.92 5.12 4.80
CA ALA A 164 -2.39 5.33 6.18
C ALA A 164 -2.51 4.01 6.98
N LEU A 165 -2.76 2.88 6.32
CA LEU A 165 -2.78 1.55 6.95
C LEU A 165 -1.36 0.99 7.17
N LEU A 166 -0.42 1.35 6.29
CA LEU A 166 0.95 0.85 6.32
C LEU A 166 1.66 1.25 7.62
N LEU A 167 2.26 0.27 8.30
CA LEU A 167 3.11 0.46 9.47
C LEU A 167 4.31 1.33 9.06
N PRO A 168 4.55 2.50 9.67
CA PRO A 168 5.63 3.43 9.30
C PRO A 168 7.01 2.94 9.81
N GLN A 169 7.33 1.69 9.54
CA GLN A 169 8.54 1.01 9.94
C GLN A 169 9.35 0.61 8.70
N LYS A 170 10.68 0.72 8.80
CA LYS A 170 11.58 0.21 7.76
C LYS A 170 11.26 -1.25 7.46
N GLY A 171 11.12 -1.60 6.19
CA GLY A 171 10.80 -2.95 5.72
C GLY A 171 9.32 -3.14 5.39
N SER A 172 8.40 -2.36 5.97
CA SER A 172 6.99 -2.40 5.60
C SER A 172 6.80 -2.14 4.10
N ILE A 173 5.88 -2.88 3.49
CA ILE A 173 5.80 -2.99 2.03
C ILE A 173 4.37 -2.96 1.50
N ILE A 174 4.15 -2.25 0.40
CA ILE A 174 2.97 -2.38 -0.46
C ILE A 174 3.43 -2.96 -1.78
N PHE A 175 2.78 -4.03 -2.26
CA PHE A 175 3.18 -4.66 -3.51
C PHE A 175 1.99 -5.27 -4.25
N GLY A 176 2.14 -5.42 -5.56
CA GLY A 176 1.09 -5.99 -6.40
C GLY A 176 1.29 -5.69 -7.88
N THR A 177 0.21 -5.82 -8.63
CA THR A 177 0.17 -5.54 -10.07
C THR A 177 -1.06 -4.75 -10.47
N HIS A 178 -0.94 -3.92 -11.50
CA HIS A 178 -2.10 -3.27 -12.10
C HIS A 178 -1.86 -3.03 -13.59
N VAL A 179 -2.95 -2.72 -14.30
CA VAL A 179 -2.90 -2.38 -15.73
C VAL A 179 -2.21 -1.04 -15.91
N ALA A 180 -1.23 -1.00 -16.80
CA ALA A 180 -0.41 0.17 -17.02
C ALA A 180 -0.17 0.45 -18.51
N ARG A 181 0.41 1.61 -18.78
CA ARG A 181 0.84 2.03 -20.13
C ARG A 181 2.30 2.48 -20.08
N ARG A 182 2.93 2.61 -21.26
CA ARG A 182 4.28 3.22 -21.36
C ARG A 182 4.24 4.69 -20.93
N GLU A 183 3.17 5.38 -21.29
CA GLU A 183 2.88 6.76 -20.93
C GLU A 183 1.55 6.82 -20.19
N LYS A 184 1.46 7.71 -19.19
CA LYS A 184 0.26 7.96 -18.39
C LYS A 184 -0.93 8.30 -19.32
N GLY A 185 -2.08 7.68 -19.10
CA GLY A 185 -3.30 8.03 -19.82
C GLY A 185 -4.32 6.89 -19.87
N PHE A 186 -5.34 7.07 -20.70
CA PHE A 186 -6.45 6.12 -20.80
C PHE A 186 -6.12 4.93 -21.68
N ARG A 187 -6.61 3.75 -21.30
CA ARG A 187 -6.59 2.52 -22.10
C ARG A 187 -8.03 2.02 -22.25
N LYS A 188 -8.41 1.64 -23.46
CA LYS A 188 -9.67 0.91 -23.68
C LYS A 188 -9.58 -0.48 -23.05
N SER A 189 -10.55 -0.84 -22.23
CA SER A 189 -10.71 -2.23 -21.80
C SER A 189 -11.04 -3.11 -23.00
N ALA A 190 -10.53 -4.34 -23.01
CA ALA A 190 -10.86 -5.31 -24.04
C ALA A 190 -12.26 -5.91 -23.85
N ALA A 191 -12.79 -5.87 -22.62
CA ALA A 191 -14.04 -6.51 -22.23
C ALA A 191 -15.21 -5.52 -22.10
N THR A 192 -14.93 -4.23 -21.92
CA THR A 192 -15.95 -3.20 -21.68
C THR A 192 -15.62 -1.93 -22.45
N PRO A 193 -16.61 -1.09 -22.81
CA PRO A 193 -16.36 0.20 -23.45
C PRO A 193 -15.73 1.23 -22.51
N ILE A 194 -15.47 0.87 -21.24
CA ILE A 194 -14.97 1.75 -20.20
C ILE A 194 -13.47 2.02 -20.44
N LEU A 195 -13.11 3.29 -20.34
CA LEU A 195 -11.72 3.74 -20.36
C LEU A 195 -11.11 3.57 -18.96
N MET A 196 -10.05 2.79 -18.88
CA MET A 196 -9.26 2.62 -17.65
C MET A 196 -8.13 3.63 -17.63
N PHE A 197 -8.00 4.38 -16.54
CA PHE A 197 -6.84 5.23 -16.34
C PHE A 197 -5.62 4.38 -15.96
N CYS A 198 -4.50 4.58 -16.65
CA CYS A 198 -3.29 3.79 -16.49
C CYS A 198 -2.08 4.70 -16.23
N HIS A 199 -1.35 4.43 -15.16
CA HIS A 199 -0.04 5.06 -14.94
C HIS A 199 1.04 4.48 -15.86
N SER A 200 2.07 5.29 -16.11
CA SER A 200 3.38 4.81 -16.52
C SER A 200 4.22 4.45 -15.29
N PRO A 201 5.33 3.71 -15.43
CA PRO A 201 6.25 3.51 -14.32
C PRO A 201 6.75 4.83 -13.68
N SER A 202 6.92 5.89 -14.47
CA SER A 202 7.32 7.21 -13.98
C SER A 202 6.20 7.89 -13.21
N SER A 203 4.99 7.99 -13.79
CA SER A 203 3.87 8.66 -13.11
C SER A 203 3.39 7.89 -11.88
N TRP A 204 3.57 6.56 -11.85
CA TRP A 204 3.32 5.76 -10.67
C TRP A 204 4.27 6.11 -9.52
N ARG A 205 5.59 6.17 -9.80
CA ARG A 205 6.59 6.60 -8.81
C ARG A 205 6.30 8.00 -8.29
N GLN A 206 5.97 8.91 -9.21
CA GLN A 206 5.65 10.29 -8.90
C GLN A 206 4.49 10.40 -7.90
N MET A 207 3.38 9.69 -8.15
CA MET A 207 2.23 9.67 -7.24
C MET A 207 2.64 9.29 -5.81
N TRP A 208 3.37 8.19 -5.65
CA TRP A 208 3.77 7.72 -4.32
C TRP A 208 4.78 8.63 -3.63
N VAL A 209 5.79 9.12 -4.34
CA VAL A 209 6.86 9.94 -3.74
C VAL A 209 6.43 11.38 -3.51
N GLU A 210 5.79 12.01 -4.50
CA GLU A 210 5.53 13.45 -4.50
C GLU A 210 4.13 13.83 -4.02
N GLN A 211 3.18 12.89 -3.98
CA GLN A 211 1.79 13.17 -3.59
C GLN A 211 1.36 12.40 -2.34
N VAL A 212 1.78 11.14 -2.18
CA VAL A 212 1.44 10.33 -1.00
C VAL A 212 2.42 10.56 0.15
N PHE A 213 3.72 10.47 -0.10
CA PHE A 213 4.78 10.61 0.91
C PHE A 213 5.55 11.94 0.80
N ASN A 214 4.83 13.05 0.66
CA ASN A 214 5.43 14.36 0.36
C ASN A 214 5.74 15.26 1.58
N GLY A 215 5.20 14.92 2.76
CA GLY A 215 5.41 15.71 3.97
C GLY A 215 6.78 15.49 4.60
N SER A 216 7.36 16.51 5.23
CA SER A 216 8.65 16.43 5.94
C SER A 216 8.68 15.40 7.10
N ARG A 217 7.50 15.00 7.59
CA ARG A 217 7.33 13.97 8.62
C ARG A 217 7.00 12.58 8.04
N SER A 218 6.90 12.44 6.72
CA SER A 218 6.62 11.18 6.06
C SER A 218 7.85 10.26 6.12
N PRO A 219 7.66 8.94 6.23
CA PRO A 219 8.78 8.00 6.07
C PRO A 219 9.39 8.12 4.67
N GLN A 220 10.69 7.85 4.55
CA GLN A 220 11.31 7.76 3.23
C GLN A 220 10.93 6.43 2.58
N VAL A 221 10.47 6.50 1.34
CA VAL A 221 10.00 5.34 0.58
C VAL A 221 10.84 5.10 -0.67
N ARG A 222 11.05 3.84 -1.01
CA ARG A 222 11.56 3.40 -2.31
C ARG A 222 10.43 2.82 -3.13
N VAL A 223 10.25 3.35 -4.33
CA VAL A 223 9.20 2.89 -5.27
C VAL A 223 9.84 2.27 -6.50
N GLU A 224 9.66 0.96 -6.64
CA GLU A 224 10.02 0.20 -7.84
C GLU A 224 8.77 -0.05 -8.67
N ALA A 225 8.79 0.43 -9.91
CA ALA A 225 7.72 0.21 -10.88
C ALA A 225 8.32 -0.27 -12.20
N GLU A 226 7.93 -1.46 -12.65
CA GLU A 226 8.43 -2.06 -13.88
C GLU A 226 7.26 -2.43 -14.78
N LEU A 227 7.28 -1.94 -16.03
CA LEU A 227 6.30 -2.33 -17.04
C LEU A 227 6.69 -3.69 -17.64
N VAL A 228 5.83 -4.68 -17.47
CA VAL A 228 6.00 -6.02 -18.00
C VAL A 228 4.95 -6.27 -19.07
N HIS A 229 5.38 -6.67 -20.26
CA HIS A 229 4.46 -7.04 -21.34
C HIS A 229 3.82 -8.39 -21.03
N TYR A 230 2.50 -8.41 -20.86
CA TYR A 230 1.76 -9.65 -20.69
C TYR A 230 1.38 -10.20 -22.07
N LYS A 231 2.03 -11.29 -22.51
CA LYS A 231 1.58 -12.04 -23.68
C LYS A 231 0.34 -12.83 -23.28
N TRP A 232 -0.84 -12.40 -23.74
CA TRP A 232 -2.08 -13.16 -23.53
C TRP A 232 -1.98 -14.48 -24.30
N ARG A 233 -1.91 -15.60 -23.57
CA ARG A 233 -1.67 -16.93 -24.13
C ARG A 233 -2.97 -17.55 -24.68
N GLY A 234 -3.72 -16.78 -25.47
CA GLY A 234 -5.01 -17.20 -26.02
C GLY A 234 -5.34 -16.67 -27.41
N SER A 235 -4.40 -16.02 -28.11
CA SER A 235 -4.45 -15.98 -29.57
C SER A 235 -3.85 -17.28 -30.11
N THR A 236 -4.59 -18.38 -30.01
CA THR A 236 -4.43 -19.45 -30.99
C THR A 236 -4.84 -18.84 -32.33
N THR A 237 -3.86 -18.42 -33.13
CA THR A 237 -4.03 -18.47 -34.58
C THR A 237 -4.46 -19.89 -34.89
N ARG A 238 -5.75 -20.11 -35.18
CA ARG A 238 -6.22 -21.40 -35.67
C ARG A 238 -5.45 -21.67 -36.98
N PRO A 239 -4.56 -22.67 -37.07
CA PRO A 239 -4.17 -23.14 -38.37
C PRO A 239 -5.37 -23.92 -38.92
N ASN A 240 -5.80 -23.60 -40.13
CA ASN A 240 -6.96 -24.16 -40.84
C ASN A 240 -8.31 -23.50 -40.54
N CYS A 241 -8.48 -22.28 -41.06
CA CYS A 241 -9.75 -21.94 -41.73
C CYS A 241 -9.46 -21.89 -43.23
N SER A 242 -9.89 -22.93 -43.95
CA SER A 242 -9.92 -22.97 -45.40
C SER A 242 -11.01 -22.02 -45.90
N CYS A 243 -10.67 -20.77 -46.15
CA CYS A 243 -11.53 -19.84 -46.89
C CYS A 243 -10.89 -19.62 -48.25
N ARG A 244 -11.39 -20.35 -49.26
CA ARG A 244 -11.27 -19.94 -50.66
C ARG A 244 -11.97 -18.59 -50.80
N ASP A 245 -11.21 -17.50 -50.79
CA ASP A 245 -11.44 -16.42 -51.74
C ASP A 245 -10.25 -15.46 -51.75
N ARG A 246 -9.46 -15.55 -52.82
CA ARG A 246 -8.55 -14.47 -53.22
C ARG A 246 -9.42 -13.34 -53.73
N ARG A 247 -9.43 -12.21 -53.03
CA ARG A 247 -9.47 -10.89 -53.69
C ARG A 247 -8.98 -9.80 -52.73
N ARG A 248 -7.71 -9.44 -52.94
CA ARG A 248 -7.19 -8.07 -52.95
C ARG A 248 -7.39 -7.23 -51.68
N TRP A 249 -6.39 -7.26 -50.80
CA TRP A 249 -6.03 -6.13 -49.94
C TRP A 249 -4.52 -5.94 -50.06
N ASP A 250 -4.12 -5.12 -51.03
CA ASP A 250 -2.81 -4.48 -51.06
C ASP A 250 -2.85 -3.34 -50.05
N GLY A 251 -1.99 -3.37 -49.05
CA GLY A 251 -1.95 -2.34 -48.02
C GLY A 251 -1.04 -2.72 -46.86
N VAL A 252 0.25 -2.46 -47.04
CA VAL A 252 1.25 -2.46 -45.96
C VAL A 252 0.76 -1.53 -44.85
N GLY A 253 0.51 -2.08 -43.67
CA GLY A 253 0.13 -1.34 -42.49
C GLY A 253 0.46 -2.18 -41.27
N ASP A 254 1.56 -1.85 -40.61
CA ASP A 254 2.03 -2.48 -39.40
C ASP A 254 0.88 -2.68 -38.41
N ALA A 255 0.64 -3.95 -38.04
CA ALA A 255 -0.24 -4.27 -36.93
C ALA A 255 0.39 -3.68 -35.66
N VAL A 256 -0.07 -2.49 -35.28
CA VAL A 256 0.21 -1.91 -33.97
C VAL A 256 -0.35 -2.87 -32.93
N VAL A 257 0.52 -3.72 -32.41
CA VAL A 257 0.25 -4.52 -31.22
C VAL A 257 0.09 -3.52 -30.07
N CYS A 258 -1.15 -3.09 -29.81
CA CYS A 258 -1.54 -2.37 -28.61
C CYS A 258 -1.42 -3.28 -27.38
N GLY A 259 -0.20 -3.73 -27.09
CA GLY A 259 0.15 -4.54 -25.93
C GLY A 259 0.21 -3.66 -24.70
N GLY A 260 -0.90 -3.56 -23.96
CA GLY A 260 -0.86 -2.97 -22.64
C GLY A 260 -0.06 -3.86 -21.68
N GLY A 261 0.81 -3.24 -20.89
CA GLY A 261 1.64 -3.93 -19.92
C GLY A 261 0.96 -4.01 -18.55
N LEU A 262 1.46 -4.90 -17.70
CA LEU A 262 1.23 -4.87 -16.26
C LEU A 262 2.38 -4.10 -15.63
N VAL A 263 2.13 -3.17 -14.73
CA VAL A 263 3.20 -2.67 -13.86
C VAL A 263 3.26 -3.53 -12.62
N LYS A 264 4.44 -4.10 -12.36
CA LYS A 264 4.79 -4.65 -11.05
C LYS A 264 5.19 -3.50 -10.16
N VAL A 265 4.55 -3.41 -9.00
CA VAL A 265 4.83 -2.35 -8.02
C VAL A 265 5.42 -2.96 -6.77
N ILE A 266 6.48 -2.35 -6.31
CA ILE A 266 6.91 -2.44 -4.92
C ILE A 266 7.05 -1.02 -4.38
N LEU A 267 6.42 -0.76 -3.25
CA LEU A 267 6.72 0.38 -2.39
C LEU A 267 7.21 -0.17 -1.06
N GLU A 268 8.40 0.25 -0.64
CA GLU A 268 9.05 -0.21 0.58
C GLU A 268 9.48 1.00 1.41
N ILE A 269 9.20 0.98 2.72
CA ILE A 269 9.72 2.00 3.63
C ILE A 269 11.20 1.71 3.89
N CYS A 270 12.06 2.66 3.56
CA CYS A 270 13.51 2.52 3.74
C CYS A 270 14.00 3.02 5.11
N SER A 271 13.29 4.00 5.68
CA SER A 271 13.61 4.57 7.00
C SER A 271 12.39 5.21 7.66
N THR A 272 12.26 5.01 8.97
CA THR A 272 11.31 5.72 9.83
C THR A 272 11.90 7.04 10.30
N VAL A 273 11.11 8.12 10.32
CA VAL A 273 11.54 9.39 10.91
C VAL A 273 11.50 9.26 12.44
N VAL A 274 12.66 9.26 13.09
CA VAL A 274 12.78 9.31 14.56
C VAL A 274 13.15 10.73 14.97
N PHE A 275 12.25 11.45 15.65
CA PHE A 275 12.63 12.68 16.36
C PHE A 275 13.40 12.29 17.62
N SER A 276 14.72 12.46 17.62
CA SER A 276 15.50 12.39 18.87
C SER A 276 15.37 13.71 19.61
N PHE A 277 14.44 13.80 20.57
CA PHE A 277 14.50 14.84 21.61
C PHE A 277 15.40 14.35 22.73
N THR A 278 16.63 14.84 22.81
CA THR A 278 17.48 14.62 23.99
C THR A 278 17.08 15.59 25.09
N LEU A 279 16.18 15.17 25.98
CA LEU A 279 15.95 15.81 27.28
C LEU A 279 16.94 15.24 28.29
N TYR A 280 17.90 16.05 28.76
CA TYR A 280 18.60 15.78 30.02
C TYR A 280 18.02 16.68 31.10
N ALA A 281 17.27 16.09 32.04
CA ALA A 281 16.96 16.71 33.30
C ALA A 281 17.73 15.97 34.41
N SER A 282 18.64 16.66 35.09
CA SER A 282 18.94 16.37 36.50
C SER A 282 19.21 17.68 37.23
N THR A 283 18.36 17.95 38.20
CA THR A 283 18.32 19.15 39.03
C THR A 283 19.36 19.10 40.15
N ARG A 284 20.02 20.23 40.43
CA ARG A 284 20.45 20.58 41.78
C ARG A 284 20.17 22.06 42.01
N PHE A 285 19.08 22.34 42.71
CA PHE A 285 18.81 23.66 43.25
C PHE A 285 19.77 23.95 44.39
N ARG A 286 20.56 25.03 44.25
CA ARG A 286 21.14 25.72 45.41
C ARG A 286 20.97 27.22 45.20
N LYS A 287 20.09 27.84 46.00
CA LYS A 287 19.86 29.29 46.02
C LYS A 287 21.14 30.03 46.40
N LYS A 288 21.66 30.90 45.53
CA LYS A 288 21.98 32.33 45.82
C LYS A 288 22.59 33.05 44.61
N LYS A 289 21.93 34.15 44.25
CA LYS A 289 22.38 35.36 43.52
C LYS A 289 23.33 35.24 42.31
N GLU A 290 22.74 35.57 41.16
CA GLU A 290 23.24 36.43 40.07
C GLU A 290 24.38 35.97 39.14
N ARG A 291 24.05 36.04 37.83
CA ARG A 291 24.85 35.93 36.59
C ARG A 291 25.17 34.52 36.08
N LEU A 292 24.42 34.12 35.04
CA LEU A 292 24.59 32.88 34.28
C LEU A 292 25.72 33.04 33.25
N TRP A 293 26.73 32.17 33.29
CA TRP A 293 27.77 32.07 32.27
C TRP A 293 27.55 30.79 31.45
N ILE A 294 27.60 30.89 30.13
CA ILE A 294 27.53 29.73 29.25
C ILE A 294 28.96 29.31 28.90
N VAL A 295 29.34 28.10 29.30
CA VAL A 295 30.64 27.51 28.96
C VAL A 295 30.41 26.54 27.81
N VAL A 296 31.02 26.80 26.65
CA VAL A 296 30.97 25.90 25.50
C VAL A 296 32.31 25.20 25.36
N THR A 297 32.29 23.86 25.30
CA THR A 297 33.50 23.04 25.17
C THR A 297 33.48 22.24 23.88
N GLY A 298 34.48 22.47 23.02
CA GLY A 298 34.69 21.76 21.76
C GLY A 298 36.07 21.10 21.68
N ARG A 299 36.33 20.35 20.61
CA ARG A 299 37.56 19.54 20.41
C ARG A 299 38.89 20.33 20.40
N ARG A 300 38.89 21.67 20.51
CA ARG A 300 40.10 22.51 20.58
C ARG A 300 40.19 23.39 21.85
N GLY A 301 39.38 23.12 22.88
CA GLY A 301 39.43 23.82 24.17
C GLY A 301 38.13 24.49 24.59
N LYS A 302 38.11 25.09 25.79
CA LYS A 302 36.92 25.73 26.39
C LYS A 302 36.90 27.22 26.04
N VAL A 303 35.74 27.72 25.60
CA VAL A 303 35.53 29.16 25.38
C VAL A 303 34.38 29.65 26.27
N LEU A 304 34.61 30.76 26.96
CA LEU A 304 33.64 31.40 27.85
C LEU A 304 32.97 32.57 27.10
N LEU A 305 31.66 32.54 26.91
CA LEU A 305 30.95 33.61 26.20
C LEU A 305 30.13 34.46 27.17
N ARG A 306 30.27 35.79 27.05
CA ARG A 306 29.46 36.80 27.76
C ARG A 306 28.15 37.05 27.01
N PRO A 307 27.01 37.26 27.68
CA PRO A 307 25.77 37.65 27.01
C PRO A 307 25.89 39.08 26.49
N GLY A 308 25.75 39.30 25.18
CA GLY A 308 25.62 40.66 24.61
C GLY A 308 26.26 40.93 23.24
N SER A 309 26.89 39.97 22.57
CA SER A 309 27.50 40.23 21.26
C SER A 309 27.41 39.02 20.36
N ILE A 310 26.49 39.05 19.40
CA ILE A 310 26.75 38.87 17.95
C ILE A 310 25.38 38.89 17.26
N SER A 311 25.12 40.03 16.66
CA SER A 311 24.15 40.29 15.61
C SER A 311 24.67 39.72 14.27
N ARG A 312 23.71 39.37 13.39
CA ARG A 312 23.83 39.15 11.94
C ARG A 312 24.42 37.82 11.41
N ILE A 313 23.52 37.13 10.70
CA ILE A 313 23.64 36.54 9.35
C ILE A 313 24.19 35.10 9.23
N ALA A 314 23.41 34.37 8.41
CA ALA A 314 23.57 33.07 7.74
C ALA A 314 23.39 31.81 8.58
#